data_AF-A0A9D4TPE8-F1
#
_entry.id   AF-A0A9D4TPE8-F1
#
_cell.length_a   1.000
_cell.length_b   1.000
_cell.length_c   1.000
_cell.angle_alpha   90.00
_cell.angle_beta   90.00
_cell.angle_gamma   90.00
#
_symmetry.space_group_name_H-M   'P 1'
#
loop_
_entity.id
_entity.type
_entity.pdbx_description
1 polymer ?
#
loop_
_entity_poly.entity_id
_entity_poly.type
_entity_poly.pdbx_seq_one_letter_code
_entity_poly.pdbx_strand_id
1 'polypeptide(L)'
;MAGLRPVARASALALAAVMLCAFAAETHAAGPRQLLQKPKDAVTGKAIRIHVEYPGNQHAPDILAVRTPKGQMIRLQAQDINSDGLKGFKSGANVEVRGRWTDPGAPGGRKPPAKLAGVEALDANVNADLAGKGNGNGNDDTAVKTRFTVDEVKVTSLARNEEDPIITPYVEYEGPLPDFSDELPTRRRSLLQTAGNPVTVSNPLVVRSMTTLFIPIQARTNGNPGLALCPGTSAAPLTKTQIQQTVFEELSSGDSVGEHFNQCSFNKTKLTMDNSMVADLVTIPCSGNTYGVAWSTATCDFEDFSAWADVADQKLAARGIDVSDYAYKVYMVPPNTACGWLGLGYIGCDGSYACRAWVGGSVWGVPAAHSHELGHNLFMGHAGSISTSGVVDEYGDDSCMMGYCCEFRCLNTPHAWQMGWVNLRQFDGNSLPPGTTYTTTIAAQALTSTVQPGIRIVPTWAPSLDPIYVGFRVRTRADNVMPLSMSNRVLVYTSKIANRYDSQFTHLRTTLLPDQSWTYPAANIVIRRQTSSLGAYAAVTVCRRGAIGETASSCANNIDWNCNGLAGADDPLCIPYLK
;
A
#
# COMPACT_ATOMS: atom_id res chain seq x y z
N MET A 1 -20.72 -24.63 -70.14
CA MET A 1 -21.58 -25.76 -70.59
C MET A 1 -20.78 -27.02 -70.30
N ALA A 2 -21.20 -27.88 -69.35
CA ALA A 2 -22.08 -29.05 -69.55
C ALA A 2 -21.40 -30.16 -70.39
N GLY A 3 -21.26 -31.43 -69.95
CA GLY A 3 -21.61 -32.12 -68.68
C GLY A 3 -20.64 -33.32 -68.43
N LEU A 4 -21.00 -34.56 -68.02
CA LEU A 4 -22.21 -35.12 -67.39
C LEU A 4 -22.04 -36.63 -66.99
N ARG A 5 -21.70 -36.97 -65.72
CA ARG A 5 -22.00 -38.25 -64.97
C ARG A 5 -21.58 -39.63 -65.60
N PRO A 6 -21.82 -40.83 -65.00
CA PRO A 6 -22.29 -41.24 -63.64
C PRO A 6 -21.19 -41.96 -62.79
N VAL A 7 -21.29 -42.35 -61.48
CA VAL A 7 -22.21 -43.24 -60.68
C VAL A 7 -22.30 -44.68 -61.25
N ALA A 8 -22.20 -45.84 -60.56
CA ALA A 8 -22.31 -46.30 -59.15
C ALA A 8 -21.51 -47.65 -58.97
N ARG A 9 -21.46 -48.47 -57.89
CA ARG A 9 -21.90 -48.49 -56.45
C ARG A 9 -21.26 -49.71 -55.72
N ALA A 10 -20.65 -49.60 -54.52
CA ALA A 10 -20.36 -50.71 -53.57
C ALA A 10 -19.77 -50.23 -52.21
N SER A 11 -19.65 -51.04 -51.15
CA SER A 11 -20.71 -51.57 -50.26
C SER A 11 -20.14 -52.38 -49.08
N ALA A 12 -20.52 -52.03 -47.84
CA ALA A 12 -20.55 -52.85 -46.60
C ALA A 12 -19.24 -53.33 -45.91
N LEU A 13 -19.37 -53.63 -44.60
CA LEU A 13 -18.35 -54.14 -43.67
C LEU A 13 -18.44 -55.67 -43.51
N ALA A 14 -17.34 -56.32 -43.10
CA ALA A 14 -17.33 -57.62 -42.43
C ALA A 14 -16.10 -57.79 -41.49
N LEU A 15 -16.12 -58.84 -40.64
CA LEU A 15 -15.38 -58.93 -39.37
C LEU A 15 -14.05 -59.74 -39.39
N ALA A 16 -13.20 -59.41 -38.42
CA ALA A 16 -12.40 -60.32 -37.54
C ALA A 16 -11.20 -61.17 -38.04
N ALA A 17 -10.00 -60.72 -37.62
CA ALA A 17 -9.02 -61.40 -36.74
C ALA A 17 -8.38 -62.79 -37.07
N VAL A 18 -7.03 -62.80 -37.08
CA VAL A 18 -6.15 -63.91 -36.65
C VAL A 18 -5.01 -63.32 -35.79
N MET A 19 -4.42 -64.12 -34.89
CA MET A 19 -3.51 -63.71 -33.81
C MET A 19 -2.00 -63.90 -34.07
N LEU A 20 -1.22 -63.16 -33.28
CA LEU A 20 0.15 -63.44 -32.76
C LEU A 20 1.29 -63.86 -33.72
N CYS A 21 2.34 -63.03 -33.73
CA CYS A 21 3.62 -63.42 -33.14
C CYS A 21 4.25 -62.20 -32.46
N ALA A 22 4.90 -62.40 -31.32
CA ALA A 22 5.48 -61.33 -30.51
C ALA A 22 7.00 -61.42 -30.48
N PHE A 23 7.67 -60.27 -30.64
CA PHE A 23 9.02 -60.06 -30.17
C PHE A 23 9.04 -58.76 -29.36
N ALA A 24 9.48 -58.85 -28.09
CA ALA A 24 9.66 -57.70 -27.24
C ALA A 24 10.98 -57.00 -27.57
N ALA A 25 10.93 -55.69 -27.74
CA ALA A 25 12.08 -54.79 -27.68
C ALA A 25 11.68 -53.64 -26.76
N GLU A 26 12.51 -53.33 -25.78
CA GLU A 26 12.09 -52.53 -24.63
C GLU A 26 11.92 -51.05 -24.99
N THR A 27 10.69 -50.55 -24.83
CA THR A 27 10.41 -49.11 -24.84
C THR A 27 10.93 -48.50 -23.54
N HIS A 28 12.20 -48.10 -23.53
CA HIS A 28 12.77 -47.31 -22.42
C HIS A 28 11.96 -46.02 -22.22
N ALA A 29 11.09 -46.02 -21.21
CA ALA A 29 10.30 -44.89 -20.77
C ALA A 29 11.20 -43.82 -20.15
N ALA A 30 11.76 -42.95 -20.99
CA ALA A 30 12.52 -41.79 -20.56
C ALA A 30 11.59 -40.81 -19.83
N GLY A 31 11.70 -40.76 -18.50
CA GLY A 31 10.86 -39.95 -17.62
C GLY A 31 10.98 -38.43 -17.84
N PRO A 32 10.16 -37.63 -17.12
CA PRO A 32 10.03 -36.19 -17.34
C PRO A 32 11.35 -35.44 -17.09
N ARG A 33 12.04 -35.07 -18.18
CA ARG A 33 13.27 -34.27 -18.09
C ARG A 33 12.95 -32.80 -17.84
N GLN A 34 13.31 -32.35 -16.65
CA GLN A 34 13.29 -30.96 -16.24
C GLN A 34 14.30 -30.15 -17.07
N LEU A 35 13.89 -28.95 -17.53
CA LEU A 35 14.86 -27.93 -17.96
C LEU A 35 15.65 -27.46 -16.73
N LEU A 36 16.97 -27.33 -16.90
CA LEU A 36 17.96 -26.89 -15.90
C LEU A 36 17.95 -27.64 -14.54
N GLN A 37 18.42 -28.90 -14.53
CA GLN A 37 18.80 -29.63 -13.30
C GLN A 37 20.15 -29.16 -12.68
N LYS A 38 20.49 -27.87 -12.77
CA LYS A 38 21.66 -27.29 -12.08
C LYS A 38 21.21 -26.20 -11.09
N PRO A 39 21.26 -26.45 -9.76
CA PRO A 39 20.86 -25.47 -8.73
C PRO A 39 21.82 -24.27 -8.55
N LYS A 40 22.39 -23.73 -9.64
CA LYS A 40 23.49 -22.75 -9.60
C LYS A 40 23.19 -21.39 -10.21
N ASP A 41 22.22 -21.30 -11.12
CA ASP A 41 21.94 -20.08 -11.86
C ASP A 41 20.95 -19.20 -11.05
N ALA A 42 21.48 -18.69 -9.93
CA ALA A 42 20.77 -17.82 -9.00
C ALA A 42 20.68 -16.39 -9.55
N VAL A 43 19.48 -15.81 -9.59
CA VAL A 43 19.30 -14.43 -10.04
C VAL A 43 19.32 -13.49 -8.85
N THR A 44 20.29 -12.57 -8.85
CA THR A 44 20.38 -11.49 -7.87
C THR A 44 19.69 -10.22 -8.38
N GLY A 45 19.01 -9.49 -7.50
CA GLY A 45 18.39 -8.23 -7.85
C GLY A 45 17.79 -7.49 -6.66
N LYS A 46 16.98 -6.47 -6.96
CA LYS A 46 16.13 -5.77 -5.99
C LYS A 46 14.78 -6.45 -5.90
N ALA A 47 14.35 -6.83 -4.70
CA ALA A 47 12.95 -7.18 -4.47
C ALA A 47 12.06 -5.95 -4.69
N ILE A 48 10.93 -6.13 -5.35
CA ILE A 48 9.89 -5.13 -5.58
C ILE A 48 8.55 -5.77 -5.18
N ARG A 49 7.92 -5.28 -4.10
CA ARG A 49 6.54 -5.61 -3.72
C ARG A 49 5.60 -4.65 -4.42
N ILE A 50 4.48 -5.15 -4.93
CA ILE A 50 3.54 -4.40 -5.78
C ILE A 50 2.13 -4.67 -5.28
N HIS A 51 1.39 -3.61 -4.91
CA HIS A 51 -0.03 -3.73 -4.57
C HIS A 51 -0.89 -3.71 -5.85
N VAL A 52 -2.10 -4.26 -5.76
CA VAL A 52 -3.00 -4.49 -6.90
C VAL A 52 -4.43 -4.07 -6.53
N GLU A 53 -5.02 -3.14 -7.28
CA GLU A 53 -6.37 -2.64 -6.96
C GLU A 53 -7.47 -3.34 -7.75
N TYR A 54 -8.35 -4.09 -7.09
CA TYR A 54 -9.50 -4.76 -7.72
C TYR A 54 -10.84 -4.08 -7.40
N PRO A 55 -11.76 -3.95 -8.38
CA PRO A 55 -13.11 -3.44 -8.13
C PRO A 55 -13.89 -4.28 -7.10
N GLY A 56 -14.46 -3.62 -6.08
CA GLY A 56 -15.45 -4.23 -5.17
C GLY A 56 -14.88 -4.87 -3.90
N ASN A 57 -13.89 -4.23 -3.26
CA ASN A 57 -13.37 -4.53 -1.92
C ASN A 57 -12.93 -6.00 -1.71
N GLN A 58 -12.34 -6.63 -2.72
CA GLN A 58 -11.76 -7.97 -2.57
C GLN A 58 -10.30 -7.86 -2.08
N HIS A 59 -9.90 -8.76 -1.18
CA HIS A 59 -8.52 -8.85 -0.71
C HIS A 59 -7.57 -9.08 -1.89
N ALA A 60 -6.66 -8.13 -2.12
CA ALA A 60 -5.77 -8.18 -3.26
C ALA A 60 -4.46 -8.92 -2.93
N PRO A 61 -4.03 -9.90 -3.75
CA PRO A 61 -2.73 -10.51 -3.58
C PRO A 61 -1.63 -9.56 -4.06
N ASP A 62 -0.71 -9.23 -3.14
CA ASP A 62 0.59 -8.66 -3.47
C ASP A 62 1.30 -9.45 -4.59
N ILE A 63 1.86 -8.73 -5.57
CA ILE A 63 2.84 -9.33 -6.47
C ILE A 63 4.24 -9.04 -5.93
N LEU A 64 5.03 -10.10 -5.69
CA LEU A 64 6.47 -9.98 -5.50
C LEU A 64 7.19 -10.21 -6.82
N ALA A 65 8.07 -9.28 -7.18
CA ALA A 65 8.95 -9.39 -8.34
C ALA A 65 10.40 -9.04 -7.97
N VAL A 66 11.35 -9.37 -8.84
CA VAL A 66 12.75 -9.02 -8.69
C VAL A 66 13.26 -8.28 -9.91
N ARG A 67 13.82 -7.09 -9.69
CA ARG A 67 14.48 -6.27 -10.70
C ARG A 67 15.97 -6.62 -10.76
N THR A 68 16.40 -7.20 -11.87
CA THR A 68 17.82 -7.52 -12.11
C THR A 68 18.67 -6.26 -12.33
N PRO A 69 20.01 -6.33 -12.21
CA PRO A 69 20.91 -5.24 -12.59
C PRO A 69 20.80 -4.78 -14.06
N LYS A 70 20.18 -5.58 -14.94
CA LYS A 70 19.90 -5.22 -16.34
C LYS A 70 18.57 -4.49 -16.54
N GLY A 71 17.84 -4.21 -15.47
CA GLY A 71 16.51 -3.56 -15.51
C GLY A 71 15.34 -4.53 -15.69
N GLN A 72 15.57 -5.75 -16.21
CA GLN A 72 14.56 -6.80 -16.36
C GLN A 72 13.85 -7.10 -15.04
N MET A 73 12.52 -7.12 -15.09
CA MET A 73 11.63 -7.58 -14.02
C MET A 73 11.34 -9.07 -14.17
N ILE A 74 11.29 -9.80 -13.04
CA ILE A 74 10.95 -11.23 -12.99
C ILE A 74 9.91 -11.43 -11.89
N ARG A 75 8.73 -11.98 -12.24
CA ARG A 75 7.70 -12.33 -11.25
C ARG A 75 8.12 -13.53 -10.43
N LEU A 76 7.92 -13.45 -9.11
CA LEU A 76 8.00 -14.62 -8.23
C LEU A 76 6.58 -15.16 -8.05
N GLN A 77 6.33 -16.36 -8.57
CA GLN A 77 5.14 -17.13 -8.23
C GLN A 77 5.53 -18.06 -7.08
N ALA A 78 4.88 -17.89 -5.93
CA ALA A 78 4.76 -18.95 -4.95
C ALA A 78 3.31 -19.39 -4.94
N GLN A 79 3.08 -20.69 -4.79
CA GLN A 79 1.74 -21.27 -4.84
C GLN A 79 0.91 -20.91 -3.60
N ASP A 80 1.57 -20.48 -2.51
CA ASP A 80 0.98 -20.21 -1.20
C ASP A 80 1.47 -18.88 -0.56
N ILE A 81 1.86 -17.87 -1.37
CA ILE A 81 2.03 -16.50 -0.85
C ILE A 81 0.63 -15.91 -0.60
N ASN A 82 0.18 -16.05 0.65
CA ASN A 82 -0.65 -15.04 1.28
C ASN A 82 0.22 -13.82 1.63
N SER A 83 -0.41 -12.67 1.92
CA SER A 83 0.32 -11.45 2.34
C SER A 83 1.12 -11.66 3.64
N ASP A 84 0.76 -12.65 4.43
CA ASP A 84 1.53 -13.16 5.58
C ASP A 84 2.92 -13.71 5.20
N GLY A 85 3.04 -14.44 4.08
CA GLY A 85 4.32 -14.95 3.56
C GLY A 85 5.29 -13.87 3.07
N LEU A 86 4.81 -12.64 2.83
CA LEU A 86 5.64 -11.49 2.48
C LEU A 86 6.07 -10.64 3.70
N LYS A 87 5.63 -10.97 4.92
CA LYS A 87 5.95 -10.20 6.13
C LYS A 87 7.46 -10.16 6.39
N GLY A 88 8.06 -9.00 6.09
CA GLY A 88 9.49 -8.72 6.24
C GLY A 88 10.20 -8.38 4.93
N PHE A 89 9.62 -8.69 3.77
CA PHE A 89 10.16 -8.27 2.47
C PHE A 89 9.79 -6.80 2.20
N LYS A 90 10.77 -5.91 2.36
CA LYS A 90 10.70 -4.53 1.86
C LYS A 90 11.21 -4.46 0.43
N SER A 91 10.60 -3.61 -0.41
CA SER A 91 11.15 -3.28 -1.72
C SER A 91 12.53 -2.61 -1.59
N GLY A 92 13.36 -2.71 -2.62
CA GLY A 92 14.75 -2.26 -2.57
C GLY A 92 15.70 -3.21 -1.80
N ALA A 93 15.19 -4.26 -1.15
CA ALA A 93 16.03 -5.29 -0.53
C ALA A 93 16.85 -6.05 -1.57
N ASN A 94 18.14 -6.27 -1.27
CA ASN A 94 19.03 -7.09 -2.09
C ASN A 94 18.70 -8.57 -1.88
N VAL A 95 18.14 -9.23 -2.89
CA VAL A 95 17.73 -10.65 -2.83
C VAL A 95 18.50 -11.50 -3.82
N GLU A 96 18.70 -12.76 -3.45
CA GLU A 96 19.12 -13.83 -4.35
C GLU A 96 17.97 -14.84 -4.49
N VAL A 97 17.52 -15.05 -5.73
CA VAL A 97 16.42 -15.93 -6.12
C VAL A 97 16.99 -17.25 -6.64
N ARG A 98 16.57 -18.38 -6.07
CA ARG A 98 16.96 -19.72 -6.52
C ARG A 98 15.74 -20.61 -6.64
N GLY A 99 15.50 -21.20 -7.80
CA GLY A 99 14.32 -22.04 -7.96
C GLY A 99 14.20 -22.72 -9.32
N ARG A 100 13.03 -23.32 -9.55
CA ARG A 100 12.67 -23.91 -10.84
C ARG A 100 11.91 -22.89 -11.69
N TRP A 101 12.45 -22.65 -12.87
CA TRP A 101 11.94 -21.72 -13.88
C TRP A 101 10.79 -22.38 -14.69
N THR A 102 9.64 -21.72 -14.82
CA THR A 102 8.49 -22.13 -15.66
C THR A 102 7.99 -21.04 -16.61
N ASP A 103 8.12 -21.30 -17.92
CA ASP A 103 7.60 -20.50 -19.05
C ASP A 103 6.06 -20.37 -18.99
N PRO A 104 5.49 -19.14 -18.97
CA PRO A 104 4.04 -18.92 -18.96
C PRO A 104 3.36 -19.06 -20.34
N GLY A 105 4.10 -19.01 -21.45
CA GLY A 105 3.56 -18.78 -22.79
C GLY A 105 3.11 -20.03 -23.58
N ALA A 106 3.25 -21.24 -23.01
CA ALA A 106 3.21 -22.48 -23.79
C ALA A 106 1.96 -23.37 -23.56
N PRO A 107 0.89 -23.25 -24.38
CA PRO A 107 -0.23 -24.20 -24.38
C PRO A 107 0.20 -25.55 -24.97
N GLY A 108 0.79 -26.40 -24.13
CA GLY A 108 1.47 -27.63 -24.53
C GLY A 108 2.91 -27.35 -24.99
N GLY A 109 3.86 -27.48 -24.05
CA GLY A 109 5.27 -27.10 -24.21
C GLY A 109 5.92 -27.46 -25.55
N ARG A 110 6.21 -26.44 -26.36
CA ARG A 110 7.06 -26.57 -27.56
C ARG A 110 8.54 -26.46 -27.19
N LYS A 111 9.39 -27.14 -27.95
CA LYS A 111 10.85 -27.11 -27.76
C LYS A 111 11.44 -25.79 -28.26
N PRO A 112 12.46 -25.21 -27.59
CA PRO A 112 13.30 -24.19 -28.20
C PRO A 112 14.16 -24.77 -29.35
N PRO A 113 14.59 -23.94 -30.32
CA PRO A 113 15.52 -24.35 -31.37
C PRO A 113 16.93 -24.59 -30.79
N ALA A 114 17.74 -25.41 -31.48
CA ALA A 114 19.03 -25.84 -30.95
C ALA A 114 20.19 -24.88 -31.29
N LYS A 115 20.97 -24.54 -30.25
CA LYS A 115 22.24 -23.80 -30.25
C LYS A 115 22.17 -22.30 -30.59
N LEU A 116 22.64 -21.49 -29.63
CA LEU A 116 23.78 -20.59 -29.82
C LEU A 116 24.42 -20.30 -28.44
N ALA A 117 25.72 -20.02 -28.40
CA ALA A 117 26.39 -19.63 -27.16
C ALA A 117 26.40 -18.09 -27.04
N GLY A 118 26.04 -17.56 -25.87
CA GLY A 118 26.31 -16.15 -25.53
C GLY A 118 25.12 -15.29 -25.07
N VAL A 119 23.87 -15.76 -25.16
CA VAL A 119 22.70 -15.03 -24.63
C VAL A 119 21.68 -15.99 -24.04
N GLU A 120 21.61 -16.08 -22.71
CA GLU A 120 20.48 -16.70 -22.00
C GLU A 120 20.09 -15.85 -20.78
N ALA A 121 19.01 -15.08 -20.93
CA ALA A 121 17.99 -14.91 -19.92
C ALA A 121 16.69 -15.28 -20.66
N LEU A 122 16.03 -16.37 -20.23
CA LEU A 122 14.88 -16.95 -20.92
C LEU A 122 13.69 -17.08 -19.97
N ASP A 123 12.50 -17.07 -20.57
CA ASP A 123 11.19 -16.93 -19.94
C ASP A 123 10.98 -17.85 -18.74
N ALA A 124 10.69 -17.27 -17.57
CA ALA A 124 10.05 -18.03 -16.50
C ALA A 124 9.63 -17.23 -15.25
N ASN A 125 8.58 -17.76 -14.64
CA ASN A 125 8.23 -17.58 -13.23
C ASN A 125 9.06 -18.54 -12.35
N VAL A 126 9.28 -18.21 -11.07
CA VAL A 126 10.15 -19.00 -10.17
C VAL A 126 9.48 -19.37 -8.86
N ASN A 127 9.30 -20.67 -8.61
CA ASN A 127 9.14 -21.23 -7.26
C ASN A 127 10.51 -21.12 -6.56
N ALA A 128 10.70 -20.09 -5.72
CA ALA A 128 12.03 -19.65 -5.28
C ALA A 128 12.28 -19.71 -3.77
N ASP A 129 13.46 -20.19 -3.38
CA ASP A 129 14.09 -19.79 -2.11
C ASP A 129 14.59 -18.33 -2.23
N LEU A 130 14.31 -17.52 -1.20
CA LEU A 130 14.76 -16.12 -1.11
C LEU A 130 15.72 -15.96 0.07
N ALA A 131 16.96 -15.57 -0.25
CA ALA A 131 17.94 -15.12 0.75
C ALA A 131 18.18 -13.61 0.63
N GLY A 132 17.88 -12.87 1.70
CA GLY A 132 18.22 -11.45 1.79
C GLY A 132 19.69 -11.25 2.16
N LYS A 133 20.44 -10.49 1.35
CA LYS A 133 21.83 -10.13 1.66
C LYS A 133 21.88 -8.82 2.44
N GLY A 134 22.47 -8.85 3.63
CA GLY A 134 22.70 -7.66 4.43
C GLY A 134 23.70 -6.71 3.78
N ASN A 135 23.44 -5.40 3.85
CA ASN A 135 24.39 -4.38 3.44
C ASN A 135 25.42 -4.16 4.56
N GLY A 136 26.50 -4.93 4.56
CA GLY A 136 27.60 -4.76 5.53
C GLY A 136 28.86 -5.51 5.12
N ASN A 137 30.02 -4.85 5.25
CA ASN A 137 31.33 -5.49 5.12
C ASN A 137 31.68 -6.20 6.43
N GLY A 138 31.06 -7.35 6.70
CA GLY A 138 31.31 -8.17 7.89
C GLY A 138 30.77 -9.58 7.76
N ASN A 139 31.48 -10.57 8.32
CA ASN A 139 31.16 -12.00 8.22
C ASN A 139 30.06 -12.47 9.20
N ASP A 140 29.05 -11.62 9.47
CA ASP A 140 27.96 -11.96 10.39
C ASP A 140 26.77 -12.58 9.62
N ASP A 141 26.85 -13.88 9.32
CA ASP A 141 25.89 -14.64 8.48
C ASP A 141 24.56 -14.97 9.21
N THR A 142 24.01 -14.02 9.97
CA THR A 142 22.64 -14.09 10.52
C THR A 142 21.58 -13.83 9.43
N ALA A 143 21.71 -14.54 8.31
CA ALA A 143 20.81 -14.46 7.16
C ALA A 143 19.42 -15.00 7.51
N VAL A 144 18.38 -14.20 7.27
CA VAL A 144 16.98 -14.65 7.27
C VAL A 144 16.79 -15.60 6.08
N LYS A 145 16.85 -16.90 6.37
CA LYS A 145 16.75 -18.00 5.40
C LYS A 145 15.30 -18.47 5.30
N THR A 146 14.47 -17.71 4.60
CA THR A 146 13.09 -18.14 4.29
C THR A 146 13.13 -19.20 3.19
N ARG A 147 12.96 -20.47 3.58
CA ARG A 147 12.79 -21.57 2.62
C ARG A 147 11.35 -21.64 2.17
N PHE A 148 11.12 -21.80 0.87
CA PHE A 148 9.79 -21.92 0.30
C PHE A 148 9.53 -23.37 -0.09
N THR A 149 8.90 -24.12 0.80
CA THR A 149 8.36 -25.45 0.52
C THR A 149 7.11 -25.65 1.38
N VAL A 150 6.06 -26.21 0.79
CA VAL A 150 4.74 -26.35 1.44
C VAL A 150 4.77 -27.47 2.46
N ASP A 151 4.78 -27.13 3.75
CA ASP A 151 4.01 -27.72 4.86
C ASP A 151 4.51 -27.16 6.22
N GLU A 152 3.56 -26.91 7.14
CA GLU A 152 3.66 -26.25 8.48
C GLU A 152 5.00 -25.73 9.05
N VAL A 153 5.03 -24.44 9.43
CA VAL A 153 6.07 -23.84 10.28
C VAL A 153 5.48 -22.87 11.32
N LYS A 154 5.99 -22.90 12.57
CA LYS A 154 5.89 -21.82 13.57
C LYS A 154 7.27 -21.28 13.90
N VAL A 155 7.49 -19.97 13.76
CA VAL A 155 8.71 -19.25 14.20
C VAL A 155 8.32 -17.90 14.82
N THR A 156 9.14 -17.40 15.75
CA THR A 156 9.02 -16.07 16.39
C THR A 156 10.30 -15.24 16.20
N SER A 157 10.24 -13.93 16.44
CA SER A 157 11.23 -12.95 15.95
C SER A 157 11.96 -12.16 17.05
N LEU A 158 13.20 -11.77 16.71
CA LEU A 158 14.07 -10.75 17.30
C LEU A 158 15.02 -10.27 16.18
N ALA A 159 15.73 -9.16 16.20
CA ALA A 159 15.60 -7.80 16.76
C ALA A 159 16.74 -6.98 16.11
N ARG A 160 16.73 -5.63 16.14
CA ARG A 160 17.89 -4.81 15.74
C ARG A 160 18.02 -3.57 16.62
N ASN A 161 19.27 -3.12 16.79
CA ASN A 161 19.62 -1.97 17.60
C ASN A 161 19.61 -0.67 16.78
N GLU A 162 19.44 0.45 17.47
CA GLU A 162 19.69 1.82 16.98
C GLU A 162 21.14 2.23 17.30
N GLU A 163 21.70 3.21 16.58
CA GLU A 163 22.40 4.39 17.14
C GLU A 163 22.88 5.36 16.02
N ASP A 164 23.28 6.57 16.45
CA ASP A 164 24.01 7.63 15.70
C ASP A 164 23.30 8.42 14.56
N PRO A 165 23.64 9.72 14.37
CA PRO A 165 23.36 10.76 15.36
C PRO A 165 22.67 12.02 14.76
N ILE A 166 22.15 12.90 15.63
CA ILE A 166 21.33 14.07 15.26
C ILE A 166 22.18 15.34 15.08
N ILE A 167 21.96 16.06 13.98
CA ILE A 167 22.30 17.50 13.85
C ILE A 167 21.04 18.26 13.39
N THR A 168 20.66 19.28 14.15
CA THR A 168 19.61 20.25 13.78
C THR A 168 20.23 21.55 13.27
N PRO A 169 19.44 22.37 12.55
CA PRO A 169 19.09 23.64 13.19
C PRO A 169 17.58 23.85 13.29
N TYR A 170 17.15 24.39 14.43
CA TYR A 170 15.78 24.85 14.65
C TYR A 170 15.59 26.24 14.04
N VAL A 171 14.38 26.56 13.59
CA VAL A 171 13.95 27.94 13.33
C VAL A 171 12.67 28.15 14.14
N GLU A 172 12.72 29.01 15.14
CA GLU A 172 11.55 29.36 15.94
C GLU A 172 10.58 30.23 15.13
N TYR A 173 9.29 30.03 15.37
CA TYR A 173 8.23 30.87 14.84
C TYR A 173 7.56 31.59 16.02
N GLU A 174 7.97 32.83 16.26
CA GLU A 174 7.34 33.69 17.26
C GLU A 174 5.97 34.17 16.77
N GLY A 175 4.93 33.42 17.11
CA GLY A 175 3.54 33.86 17.02
C GLY A 175 2.84 33.57 18.35
N PRO A 176 2.05 34.51 18.90
CA PRO A 176 1.39 34.29 20.19
C PRO A 176 0.40 33.12 20.08
N LEU A 177 0.66 32.07 20.86
CA LEU A 177 -0.34 31.05 21.15
C LEU A 177 -1.51 31.71 21.89
N PRO A 178 -2.77 31.46 21.52
CA PRO A 178 -3.89 31.86 22.35
C PRO A 178 -3.81 31.17 23.72
N ASP A 179 -4.18 31.89 24.78
CA ASP A 179 -4.44 31.23 26.06
C ASP A 179 -5.76 30.46 25.97
N PHE A 180 -5.77 29.24 26.52
CA PHE A 180 -6.86 28.27 26.38
C PHE A 180 -7.36 27.76 27.74
N SER A 181 -7.15 28.52 28.82
CA SER A 181 -7.56 28.13 30.18
C SER A 181 -9.08 28.08 30.41
N ASP A 182 -9.87 28.87 29.66
CA ASP A 182 -11.16 29.39 30.15
C ASP A 182 -12.45 28.82 29.50
N GLU A 183 -12.39 28.11 28.36
CA GLU A 183 -13.58 27.59 27.66
C GLU A 183 -13.73 26.04 27.67
N LEU A 184 -13.33 25.39 28.77
CA LEU A 184 -13.78 24.01 29.06
C LEU A 184 -14.94 24.03 30.06
N PRO A 185 -16.07 23.33 29.80
CA PRO A 185 -17.24 23.37 30.68
C PRO A 185 -16.91 22.83 32.07
N THR A 186 -17.07 23.68 33.09
CA THR A 186 -16.56 23.46 34.45
C THR A 186 -17.36 22.43 35.24
N ARG A 187 -17.20 21.15 34.93
CA ARG A 187 -17.29 20.10 35.96
C ARG A 187 -16.11 20.27 36.92
N ARG A 188 -16.30 19.92 38.20
CA ARG A 188 -15.28 20.11 39.24
C ARG A 188 -13.98 19.41 38.83
N ARG A 189 -12.85 20.13 38.84
CA ARG A 189 -11.54 19.53 38.57
C ARG A 189 -11.23 18.53 39.69
N SER A 190 -11.33 17.24 39.39
CA SER A 190 -10.70 16.21 40.22
C SER A 190 -9.18 16.45 40.26
N LEU A 191 -8.54 16.05 41.36
CA LEU A 191 -7.09 15.84 41.43
C LEU A 191 -6.74 14.56 40.67
N LEU A 192 -6.93 14.58 39.36
CA LEU A 192 -6.46 13.53 38.45
C LEU A 192 -4.95 13.35 38.68
N GLN A 193 -4.54 12.10 38.92
CA GLN A 193 -3.13 11.74 38.87
C GLN A 193 -2.60 12.15 37.49
N THR A 194 -1.67 13.11 37.46
CA THR A 194 -1.31 13.79 36.23
C THR A 194 -0.50 12.87 35.32
N ALA A 195 -0.91 12.82 34.06
CA ALA A 195 -0.13 12.18 33.00
C ALA A 195 1.28 12.79 32.95
N GLY A 196 2.29 11.95 32.76
CA GLY A 196 3.63 12.43 32.43
C GLY A 196 3.61 13.17 31.09
N ASN A 197 4.46 14.18 30.94
CA ASN A 197 4.41 15.11 29.81
C ASN A 197 4.51 14.37 28.45
N PRO A 198 3.46 14.41 27.58
CA PRO A 198 3.49 13.72 26.30
C PRO A 198 4.34 14.46 25.28
N VAL A 199 5.30 13.75 24.71
CA VAL A 199 6.23 14.29 23.70
C VAL A 199 5.50 14.52 22.38
N THR A 200 5.88 15.57 21.64
CA THR A 200 5.45 15.75 20.24
C THR A 200 6.32 14.88 19.34
N VAL A 201 5.71 14.07 18.48
CA VAL A 201 6.40 13.20 17.52
C VAL A 201 6.00 13.52 16.08
N SER A 202 6.97 13.47 15.18
CA SER A 202 6.79 13.67 13.75
C SER A 202 7.83 12.85 12.99
N ASN A 203 7.44 12.27 11.85
CA ASN A 203 8.43 11.76 10.91
C ASN A 203 9.04 12.92 10.11
N PRO A 204 10.34 12.87 9.77
CA PRO A 204 10.88 13.76 8.75
C PRO A 204 10.23 13.43 7.39
N LEU A 205 9.79 14.46 6.68
CA LEU A 205 9.03 14.38 5.41
C LEU A 205 9.59 13.31 4.44
N VAL A 206 8.71 12.47 3.87
CA VAL A 206 9.10 11.42 2.90
C VAL A 206 9.64 12.02 1.60
N VAL A 207 8.90 12.95 1.00
CA VAL A 207 9.28 13.62 -0.25
C VAL A 207 8.79 15.07 -0.26
N ARG A 208 9.66 16.00 -0.71
CA ARG A 208 9.33 17.42 -0.87
C ARG A 208 8.88 17.76 -2.29
N SER A 209 9.62 17.31 -3.30
CA SER A 209 9.29 17.51 -4.72
C SER A 209 8.98 16.14 -5.33
N MET A 210 7.72 15.90 -5.68
CA MET A 210 7.23 14.62 -6.17
C MET A 210 7.27 14.59 -7.70
N THR A 211 8.48 14.62 -8.25
CA THR A 211 8.75 14.67 -9.69
C THR A 211 8.14 13.47 -10.41
N THR A 212 7.04 13.69 -11.14
CA THR A 212 6.21 12.61 -11.68
C THR A 212 6.02 12.73 -13.20
N LEU A 213 6.24 11.63 -13.91
CA LEU A 213 5.96 11.50 -15.34
C LEU A 213 4.69 10.68 -15.57
N PHE A 214 3.63 11.33 -16.03
CA PHE A 214 2.36 10.70 -16.40
C PHE A 214 2.40 10.31 -17.88
N ILE A 215 2.20 9.02 -18.14
CA ILE A 215 2.48 8.37 -19.42
C ILE A 215 1.20 7.72 -19.95
N PRO A 216 0.40 8.43 -20.77
CA PRO A 216 -0.76 7.83 -21.44
C PRO A 216 -0.31 6.90 -22.56
N ILE A 217 -0.77 5.65 -22.52
CA ILE A 217 -0.39 4.59 -23.47
C ILE A 217 -1.57 4.21 -24.36
N GLN A 218 -1.32 3.98 -25.65
CA GLN A 218 -2.29 3.49 -26.62
C GLN A 218 -1.75 2.27 -27.38
N ALA A 219 -2.45 1.14 -27.31
CA ALA A 219 -2.15 -0.03 -28.15
C ALA A 219 -2.64 0.19 -29.59
N ARG A 220 -1.75 0.09 -30.59
CA ARG A 220 -2.07 0.11 -32.04
C ARG A 220 -1.24 -0.89 -32.83
N THR A 221 -1.74 -1.33 -33.99
CA THR A 221 -1.01 -2.21 -34.90
C THR A 221 0.37 -1.63 -35.22
N ASN A 222 1.42 -2.45 -35.06
CA ASN A 222 2.83 -2.07 -35.19
C ASN A 222 3.27 -0.84 -34.35
N GLY A 223 2.48 -0.43 -33.35
CA GLY A 223 2.73 0.75 -32.52
C GLY A 223 2.67 2.08 -33.28
N ASN A 224 2.01 2.12 -34.44
CA ASN A 224 1.90 3.29 -35.31
C ASN A 224 0.61 4.08 -35.02
N PRO A 225 0.68 5.40 -34.72
CA PRO A 225 -0.51 6.24 -34.48
C PRO A 225 -1.57 6.20 -35.59
N GLY A 226 -1.16 6.06 -36.85
CA GLY A 226 -2.07 6.05 -38.02
C GLY A 226 -2.71 4.70 -38.33
N LEU A 227 -2.36 3.63 -37.60
CA LEU A 227 -2.95 2.29 -37.80
C LEU A 227 -4.04 1.98 -36.76
N ALA A 228 -4.79 0.90 -37.01
CA ALA A 228 -5.88 0.44 -36.16
C ALA A 228 -5.47 0.20 -34.71
N LEU A 229 -6.45 0.29 -33.80
CA LEU A 229 -6.31 -0.13 -32.40
C LEU A 229 -6.06 -1.64 -32.32
N CYS A 230 -5.41 -2.07 -31.24
CA CYS A 230 -5.18 -3.51 -31.02
C CYS A 230 -6.46 -4.23 -30.61
N PRO A 231 -6.64 -5.52 -30.97
CA PRO A 231 -7.76 -6.33 -30.52
C PRO A 231 -7.90 -6.30 -28.99
N GLY A 232 -9.13 -6.18 -28.49
CA GLY A 232 -9.42 -6.07 -27.06
C GLY A 232 -9.14 -4.70 -26.43
N THR A 233 -8.63 -3.73 -27.19
CA THR A 233 -8.30 -2.36 -26.71
C THR A 233 -9.16 -1.29 -27.37
N SER A 234 -9.41 -0.17 -26.68
CA SER A 234 -10.14 0.99 -27.21
C SER A 234 -9.26 2.26 -27.25
N ALA A 235 -9.82 3.35 -27.76
CA ALA A 235 -9.10 4.62 -27.84
C ALA A 235 -8.85 5.22 -26.45
N ALA A 236 -7.72 5.92 -26.29
CA ALA A 236 -7.42 6.72 -25.11
C ALA A 236 -8.61 7.63 -24.75
N PRO A 237 -9.17 7.55 -23.51
CA PRO A 237 -10.42 8.22 -23.15
C PRO A 237 -10.25 9.73 -22.97
N LEU A 238 -9.02 10.19 -22.72
CA LEU A 238 -8.68 11.58 -22.46
C LEU A 238 -7.53 12.04 -23.37
N THR A 239 -7.59 13.31 -23.76
CA THR A 239 -6.47 14.05 -24.35
C THR A 239 -5.42 14.40 -23.31
N LYS A 240 -4.19 14.72 -23.75
CA LYS A 240 -3.12 15.23 -22.88
C LYS A 240 -3.58 16.41 -22.01
N THR A 241 -4.31 17.37 -22.58
CA THR A 241 -4.83 18.52 -21.82
C THR A 241 -5.78 18.10 -20.71
N GLN A 242 -6.69 17.16 -20.96
CA GLN A 242 -7.60 16.65 -19.93
C GLN A 242 -6.85 15.89 -18.82
N ILE A 243 -5.83 15.10 -19.19
CA ILE A 243 -4.96 14.43 -18.21
C ILE A 243 -4.20 15.47 -17.36
N GLN A 244 -3.68 16.54 -17.99
CA GLN A 244 -3.06 17.65 -17.26
C GLN A 244 -4.03 18.30 -16.25
N GLN A 245 -5.31 18.42 -16.57
CA GLN A 245 -6.34 18.89 -15.63
C GLN A 245 -6.61 17.88 -14.51
N THR A 246 -6.56 16.56 -14.78
CA THR A 246 -6.66 15.51 -13.74
C THR A 246 -5.49 15.56 -12.75
N VAL A 247 -4.27 15.91 -13.20
CA VAL A 247 -3.05 15.73 -12.39
C VAL A 247 -2.41 17.01 -11.85
N PHE A 248 -2.68 18.19 -12.42
CA PHE A 248 -2.06 19.46 -11.99
C PHE A 248 -3.10 20.45 -11.43
N GLU A 249 -2.84 20.98 -10.24
CA GLU A 249 -3.74 21.94 -9.57
C GLU A 249 -3.83 23.27 -10.34
N GLU A 250 -2.76 23.61 -11.05
CA GLU A 250 -2.59 24.84 -11.81
C GLU A 250 -3.47 24.91 -13.08
N LEU A 251 -4.05 23.77 -13.50
CA LEU A 251 -4.92 23.66 -14.68
C LEU A 251 -6.32 23.11 -14.35
N SER A 252 -6.53 22.60 -13.14
CA SER A 252 -7.81 22.03 -12.73
C SER A 252 -8.83 23.10 -12.32
N SER A 253 -10.10 22.73 -12.34
CA SER A 253 -11.22 23.50 -11.78
C SER A 253 -11.92 22.75 -10.64
N GLY A 254 -11.20 21.82 -10.00
CA GLY A 254 -11.64 20.94 -8.92
C GLY A 254 -10.53 19.94 -8.56
N ASP A 255 -10.90 18.85 -7.88
CA ASP A 255 -9.97 17.83 -7.40
C ASP A 255 -8.89 17.44 -8.44
N SER A 256 -7.62 17.39 -8.01
CA SER A 256 -6.49 16.98 -8.84
C SER A 256 -5.41 16.25 -8.03
N VAL A 257 -4.54 15.50 -8.70
CA VAL A 257 -3.42 14.80 -8.02
C VAL A 257 -2.47 15.78 -7.34
N GLY A 258 -2.16 16.89 -8.03
CA GLY A 258 -1.45 18.05 -7.47
C GLY A 258 -2.13 18.57 -6.21
N GLU A 259 -3.41 18.92 -6.27
CA GLU A 259 -4.14 19.43 -5.11
C GLU A 259 -4.12 18.44 -3.94
N HIS A 260 -4.22 17.13 -4.20
CA HIS A 260 -4.18 16.13 -3.13
C HIS A 260 -2.88 16.22 -2.33
N PHE A 261 -1.73 16.12 -2.99
CA PHE A 261 -0.43 16.19 -2.33
C PHE A 261 -0.15 17.58 -1.77
N ASN A 262 -0.54 18.64 -2.49
CA ASN A 262 -0.20 20.02 -2.14
C ASN A 262 -1.05 20.53 -0.98
N GLN A 263 -2.35 20.27 -0.99
CA GLN A 263 -3.31 20.74 0.01
C GLN A 263 -3.26 19.90 1.29
N CYS A 264 -3.32 18.56 1.19
CA CYS A 264 -3.32 17.68 2.36
C CYS A 264 -1.96 17.65 3.10
N SER A 265 -0.86 17.94 2.41
CA SER A 265 0.47 18.06 3.05
C SER A 265 0.75 19.45 3.63
N PHE A 266 -0.14 20.43 3.45
CA PHE A 266 0.10 21.85 3.75
C PHE A 266 1.33 22.40 3.01
N ASN A 267 1.42 22.13 1.70
CA ASN A 267 2.52 22.47 0.79
C ASN A 267 3.90 21.91 1.19
N LYS A 268 3.96 20.88 2.05
CA LYS A 268 5.21 20.19 2.39
C LYS A 268 5.70 19.31 1.25
N THR A 269 4.80 18.53 0.67
CA THR A 269 5.00 17.75 -0.56
C THR A 269 4.36 18.50 -1.72
N LYS A 270 5.08 18.64 -2.85
CA LYS A 270 4.63 19.32 -4.05
C LYS A 270 4.66 18.43 -5.29
N LEU A 271 3.53 18.35 -5.99
CA LEU A 271 3.40 17.88 -7.37
C LEU A 271 2.76 19.02 -8.18
N THR A 272 3.47 19.47 -9.22
CA THR A 272 3.21 20.72 -9.94
C THR A 272 3.73 20.62 -11.38
N MET A 273 3.24 21.44 -12.31
CA MET A 273 3.77 21.56 -13.67
C MET A 273 5.27 21.91 -13.69
N ASP A 274 5.75 22.65 -12.70
CA ASP A 274 7.17 23.02 -12.56
C ASP A 274 8.10 21.83 -12.26
N ASN A 275 7.57 20.68 -11.81
CA ASN A 275 8.37 19.51 -11.41
C ASN A 275 7.94 18.17 -12.04
N SER A 276 6.85 18.17 -12.80
CA SER A 276 6.16 16.96 -13.28
C SER A 276 5.59 17.18 -14.67
N MET A 277 5.44 16.10 -15.45
CA MET A 277 5.07 16.18 -16.87
C MET A 277 3.98 15.17 -17.25
N VAL A 278 3.04 15.59 -18.11
CA VAL A 278 2.21 14.67 -18.90
C VAL A 278 2.84 14.51 -20.28
N ALA A 279 3.22 13.28 -20.62
CA ALA A 279 3.80 12.94 -21.91
C ALA A 279 2.75 12.98 -23.04
N ASP A 280 3.21 13.19 -24.27
CA ASP A 280 2.36 12.98 -25.46
C ASP A 280 2.06 11.50 -25.64
N LEU A 281 0.86 11.16 -26.11
CA LEU A 281 0.34 9.79 -26.20
C LEU A 281 1.37 8.80 -26.78
N VAL A 282 1.68 7.74 -26.02
CA VAL A 282 2.70 6.75 -26.37
C VAL A 282 2.04 5.55 -27.03
N THR A 283 2.25 5.36 -28.33
CA THR A 283 1.69 4.21 -29.04
C THR A 283 2.59 2.98 -28.94
N ILE A 284 2.07 1.85 -28.47
CA ILE A 284 2.77 0.56 -28.37
C ILE A 284 2.18 -0.46 -29.35
N PRO A 285 2.97 -1.44 -29.86
CA PRO A 285 2.44 -2.53 -30.67
C PRO A 285 1.54 -3.46 -29.85
N CYS A 286 0.71 -4.27 -30.52
CA CYS A 286 -0.23 -5.20 -29.89
C CYS A 286 0.43 -6.41 -29.20
N SER A 287 1.71 -6.61 -29.47
CA SER A 287 2.57 -7.61 -28.86
C SER A 287 4.03 -7.26 -29.15
N GLY A 288 4.95 -7.88 -28.43
CA GLY A 288 6.37 -7.70 -28.63
C GLY A 288 7.21 -8.64 -27.79
N ASN A 289 8.48 -8.26 -27.61
CA ASN A 289 9.41 -8.94 -26.73
C ASN A 289 10.25 -7.89 -25.98
N THR A 290 10.48 -8.11 -24.69
CA THR A 290 11.27 -7.22 -23.84
C THR A 290 12.12 -8.07 -22.88
N TYR A 291 13.44 -7.89 -22.88
CA TYR A 291 14.41 -8.72 -22.15
C TYR A 291 14.32 -10.25 -22.43
N GLY A 292 13.88 -10.64 -23.63
CA GLY A 292 13.64 -12.05 -23.98
C GLY A 292 12.20 -12.50 -23.73
N VAL A 293 11.45 -11.80 -22.87
CA VAL A 293 10.08 -12.16 -22.50
C VAL A 293 9.07 -11.66 -23.53
N ALA A 294 8.22 -12.56 -24.04
CA ALA A 294 7.13 -12.22 -24.94
C ALA A 294 5.94 -11.59 -24.19
N TRP A 295 5.28 -10.60 -24.81
CA TRP A 295 4.15 -9.89 -24.22
C TRP A 295 3.10 -9.51 -25.27
N SER A 296 1.88 -9.20 -24.82
CA SER A 296 0.68 -8.91 -25.60
C SER A 296 -0.12 -7.75 -25.01
N THR A 297 -1.05 -7.17 -25.77
CA THR A 297 -2.08 -6.23 -25.26
C THR A 297 -3.48 -6.85 -25.24
N ALA A 298 -3.59 -8.16 -25.53
CA ALA A 298 -4.83 -8.94 -25.42
C ALA A 298 -4.94 -9.72 -24.09
N THR A 299 -3.85 -9.76 -23.33
CA THR A 299 -3.73 -10.24 -21.94
C THR A 299 -3.31 -9.06 -21.05
N CYS A 300 -3.25 -9.28 -19.74
CA CYS A 300 -2.77 -8.28 -18.78
C CYS A 300 -2.05 -8.95 -17.60
N ASP A 301 -1.17 -9.90 -17.92
CA ASP A 301 -0.28 -10.51 -16.95
C ASP A 301 0.84 -9.53 -16.53
N PHE A 302 1.60 -9.88 -15.50
CA PHE A 302 2.69 -9.03 -14.97
C PHE A 302 3.71 -8.67 -16.06
N GLU A 303 4.06 -9.68 -16.86
CA GLU A 303 4.97 -9.61 -17.98
C GLU A 303 4.46 -8.62 -19.04
N ASP A 304 3.14 -8.54 -19.26
CA ASP A 304 2.52 -7.61 -20.21
C ASP A 304 2.65 -6.16 -19.74
N PHE A 305 2.05 -5.80 -18.60
CA PHE A 305 1.98 -4.39 -18.18
C PHE A 305 3.36 -3.83 -17.78
N SER A 306 4.29 -4.68 -17.31
CA SER A 306 5.67 -4.28 -17.10
C SER A 306 6.39 -4.01 -18.43
N ALA A 307 6.19 -4.84 -19.45
CA ALA A 307 6.78 -4.62 -20.76
C ALA A 307 6.17 -3.40 -21.49
N TRP A 308 4.87 -3.12 -21.33
CA TRP A 308 4.25 -1.90 -21.84
C TRP A 308 4.93 -0.65 -21.26
N ALA A 309 5.25 -0.66 -19.96
CA ALA A 309 5.97 0.41 -19.28
C ALA A 309 7.42 0.57 -19.78
N ASP A 310 8.15 -0.53 -19.98
CA ASP A 310 9.51 -0.50 -20.54
C ASP A 310 9.55 0.02 -21.99
N VAL A 311 8.59 -0.40 -22.82
CA VAL A 311 8.47 0.08 -24.20
C VAL A 311 8.01 1.54 -24.25
N ALA A 312 7.21 1.99 -23.29
CA ALA A 312 6.83 3.39 -23.17
C ALA A 312 8.02 4.27 -22.76
N ASP A 313 8.79 3.86 -21.74
CA ASP A 313 10.05 4.51 -21.33
C ASP A 313 11.01 4.66 -22.53
N GLN A 314 11.23 3.59 -23.30
CA GLN A 314 12.07 3.61 -24.50
C GLN A 314 11.56 4.60 -25.57
N LYS A 315 10.25 4.67 -25.79
CA LYS A 315 9.66 5.60 -26.77
C LYS A 315 9.69 7.06 -26.32
N LEU A 316 9.75 7.33 -25.02
CA LEU A 316 9.94 8.68 -24.48
C LEU A 316 11.42 9.12 -24.56
N ALA A 317 12.34 8.23 -24.22
CA ALA A 317 13.78 8.45 -24.45
C ALA A 317 14.09 8.72 -25.95
N ALA A 318 13.48 7.96 -26.87
CA ALA A 318 13.59 8.19 -28.31
C ALA A 318 12.93 9.49 -28.81
N ARG A 319 12.14 10.18 -27.99
CA ARG A 319 11.60 11.53 -28.23
C ARG A 319 12.45 12.63 -27.57
N GLY A 320 13.54 12.28 -26.89
CA GLY A 320 14.39 13.23 -26.16
C GLY A 320 13.89 13.59 -24.75
N ILE A 321 12.93 12.84 -24.19
CA ILE A 321 12.51 12.98 -22.79
C ILE A 321 13.36 12.04 -21.95
N ASP A 322 14.21 12.56 -21.07
CA ASP A 322 14.90 11.72 -20.10
C ASP A 322 13.89 11.25 -19.03
N VAL A 323 13.62 9.96 -19.03
CA VAL A 323 12.68 9.32 -18.10
C VAL A 323 13.32 9.01 -16.74
N SER A 324 14.54 9.47 -16.47
CA SER A 324 15.21 9.37 -15.16
C SER A 324 15.20 10.67 -14.35
N ASP A 325 14.91 11.81 -14.98
CA ASP A 325 14.64 13.10 -14.29
C ASP A 325 13.40 13.03 -13.36
N TYR A 326 12.50 12.07 -13.60
CA TYR A 326 11.26 11.88 -12.85
C TYR A 326 11.38 10.64 -11.96
N ALA A 327 11.49 10.86 -10.65
CA ALA A 327 11.58 9.78 -9.66
C ALA A 327 10.35 8.85 -9.70
N TYR A 328 9.16 9.38 -10.01
CA TYR A 328 7.88 8.66 -10.08
C TYR A 328 7.32 8.60 -11.50
N LYS A 329 6.68 7.48 -11.86
CA LYS A 329 6.07 7.28 -13.18
C LYS A 329 4.69 6.65 -13.04
N VAL A 330 3.70 7.21 -13.74
CA VAL A 330 2.33 6.69 -13.78
C VAL A 330 1.98 6.29 -15.21
N TYR A 331 1.93 4.99 -15.48
CA TYR A 331 1.58 4.43 -16.78
C TYR A 331 0.07 4.26 -16.86
N MET A 332 -0.59 5.18 -17.58
CA MET A 332 -2.03 5.10 -17.82
C MET A 332 -2.23 4.08 -18.95
N VAL A 333 -2.60 2.85 -18.59
CA VAL A 333 -2.55 1.72 -19.54
C VAL A 333 -3.63 1.83 -20.62
N PRO A 334 -3.41 1.24 -21.82
CA PRO A 334 -4.42 1.29 -22.88
C PRO A 334 -5.73 0.71 -22.34
N PRO A 335 -6.88 1.38 -22.51
CA PRO A 335 -8.15 0.82 -22.07
C PRO A 335 -8.40 -0.49 -22.80
N ASN A 336 -8.54 -1.57 -22.03
CA ASN A 336 -8.67 -2.93 -22.53
C ASN A 336 -9.52 -3.75 -21.56
N THR A 337 -10.04 -4.88 -22.03
CA THR A 337 -10.91 -5.76 -21.22
C THR A 337 -10.17 -6.90 -20.51
N ALA A 338 -8.84 -6.92 -20.54
CA ALA A 338 -8.00 -7.95 -19.92
C ALA A 338 -7.46 -7.54 -18.54
N CYS A 339 -7.15 -6.25 -18.33
CA CYS A 339 -6.80 -5.73 -17.02
C CYS A 339 -8.06 -5.59 -16.15
N GLY A 340 -8.27 -6.55 -15.23
CA GLY A 340 -9.38 -6.51 -14.27
C GLY A 340 -9.19 -5.57 -13.08
N TRP A 341 -8.04 -4.89 -13.00
CA TRP A 341 -7.64 -3.98 -11.91
C TRP A 341 -7.87 -2.50 -12.25
N LEU A 342 -8.06 -1.67 -11.22
CA LEU A 342 -8.17 -0.20 -11.32
C LEU A 342 -6.79 0.46 -11.36
N GLY A 343 -5.82 -0.09 -10.64
CA GLY A 343 -4.43 0.37 -10.66
C GLY A 343 -3.47 -0.62 -9.99
N LEU A 344 -2.19 -0.27 -10.01
CA LEU A 344 -1.08 -1.05 -9.45
C LEU A 344 0.02 -0.10 -8.96
N GLY A 345 0.65 -0.37 -7.81
CA GLY A 345 1.70 0.49 -7.26
C GLY A 345 2.91 -0.27 -6.69
N TYR A 346 4.13 0.09 -7.11
CA TYR A 346 5.36 -0.36 -6.44
C TYR A 346 5.37 0.18 -5.00
N ILE A 347 5.39 -0.71 -4.00
CA ILE A 347 5.30 -0.31 -2.60
C ILE A 347 6.69 0.10 -2.08
N GLY A 348 6.83 1.38 -1.71
CA GLY A 348 7.94 1.90 -0.90
C GLY A 348 9.26 2.13 -1.63
N CYS A 349 9.32 3.20 -2.42
CA CYS A 349 10.52 3.59 -3.16
C CYS A 349 11.63 4.22 -2.31
N ASP A 350 12.75 3.50 -2.15
CA ASP A 350 13.99 4.02 -1.54
C ASP A 350 14.90 4.79 -2.52
N GLY A 351 14.50 4.91 -3.79
CA GLY A 351 15.32 5.50 -4.87
C GLY A 351 16.36 4.56 -5.46
N SER A 352 16.48 3.31 -4.99
CA SER A 352 17.42 2.31 -5.56
C SER A 352 16.89 1.63 -6.83
N TYR A 353 15.68 1.98 -7.26
CA TYR A 353 15.04 1.55 -8.50
C TYR A 353 14.02 2.61 -8.98
N ALA A 354 13.58 2.51 -10.23
CA ALA A 354 12.58 3.43 -10.79
C ALA A 354 11.18 3.10 -10.27
N CYS A 355 10.49 4.10 -9.71
CA CYS A 355 9.13 3.96 -9.20
C CYS A 355 8.12 3.85 -10.32
N ARG A 356 7.19 2.90 -10.20
CA ARG A 356 6.15 2.66 -11.21
C ARG A 356 4.79 2.47 -10.53
N ALA A 357 3.83 3.22 -11.04
CA ALA A 357 2.40 3.04 -10.83
C ALA A 357 1.74 2.79 -12.19
N TRP A 358 0.65 2.04 -12.22
CA TRP A 358 -0.20 1.86 -13.39
C TRP A 358 -1.63 2.25 -13.05
N VAL A 359 -2.33 2.91 -13.98
CA VAL A 359 -3.72 3.33 -13.79
C VAL A 359 -4.57 2.79 -14.95
N GLY A 360 -5.62 2.05 -14.61
CA GLY A 360 -6.50 1.34 -15.52
C GLY A 360 -7.30 2.27 -16.43
N GLY A 361 -7.64 1.81 -17.64
CA GLY A 361 -8.28 2.62 -18.68
C GLY A 361 -9.60 3.30 -18.29
N SER A 362 -10.32 2.76 -17.30
CA SER A 362 -11.56 3.31 -16.74
C SER A 362 -11.34 4.51 -15.82
N VAL A 363 -10.15 4.67 -15.25
CA VAL A 363 -9.83 5.64 -14.19
C VAL A 363 -8.75 6.66 -14.58
N TRP A 364 -8.43 6.78 -15.88
CA TRP A 364 -7.56 7.83 -16.44
C TRP A 364 -7.98 9.27 -16.05
N GLY A 365 -9.26 9.51 -15.78
CA GLY A 365 -9.79 10.82 -15.37
C GLY A 365 -10.06 10.98 -13.88
N VAL A 366 -9.52 10.10 -13.05
CA VAL A 366 -9.86 9.99 -11.61
C VAL A 366 -8.63 10.35 -10.77
N PRO A 367 -8.57 11.55 -10.16
CA PRO A 367 -7.41 11.99 -9.39
C PRO A 367 -7.11 11.10 -8.18
N ALA A 368 -8.15 10.59 -7.51
CA ALA A 368 -8.00 9.71 -6.35
C ALA A 368 -7.22 8.42 -6.66
N ALA A 369 -7.51 7.76 -7.79
CA ALA A 369 -6.82 6.55 -8.22
C ALA A 369 -5.31 6.82 -8.45
N HIS A 370 -4.99 7.85 -9.22
CA HIS A 370 -3.59 8.25 -9.44
C HIS A 370 -2.86 8.59 -8.13
N SER A 371 -3.55 9.25 -7.19
CA SER A 371 -2.99 9.61 -5.89
C SER A 371 -2.75 8.38 -5.01
N HIS A 372 -3.66 7.40 -5.04
CA HIS A 372 -3.55 6.10 -4.35
C HIS A 372 -2.32 5.31 -4.81
N GLU A 373 -2.15 5.08 -6.12
CA GLU A 373 -1.00 4.33 -6.65
C GLU A 373 0.34 5.04 -6.41
N LEU A 374 0.34 6.38 -6.48
CA LEU A 374 1.48 7.19 -6.08
C LEU A 374 1.75 7.07 -4.57
N GLY A 375 0.71 6.91 -3.75
CA GLY A 375 0.81 6.66 -2.32
C GLY A 375 1.55 5.36 -1.94
N HIS A 376 1.36 4.28 -2.70
CA HIS A 376 2.18 3.07 -2.55
C HIS A 376 3.67 3.34 -2.77
N ASN A 377 4.01 4.11 -3.81
CA ASN A 377 5.40 4.51 -4.05
C ASN A 377 6.00 5.32 -2.88
N LEU A 378 5.16 5.98 -2.07
CA LEU A 378 5.53 6.70 -0.84
C LEU A 378 5.47 5.82 0.43
N PHE A 379 5.61 4.50 0.31
CA PHE A 379 5.61 3.51 1.39
C PHE A 379 4.27 3.34 2.12
N MET A 380 3.14 3.83 1.61
CA MET A 380 1.85 3.64 2.29
C MET A 380 1.22 2.28 1.95
N GLY A 381 0.65 1.63 2.96
CA GLY A 381 -0.22 0.46 2.81
C GLY A 381 -1.69 0.89 2.70
N HIS A 382 -2.60 -0.09 2.71
CA HIS A 382 -4.02 0.21 2.69
C HIS A 382 -4.57 0.76 4.01
N ALA A 383 -5.69 1.44 3.87
CA ALA A 383 -6.51 1.94 4.96
C ALA A 383 -7.85 1.20 4.97
N GLY A 384 -7.90 0.19 5.84
CA GLY A 384 -9.06 -0.64 6.06
C GLY A 384 -9.77 -0.32 7.36
N SER A 385 -10.86 -1.02 7.62
CA SER A 385 -11.48 -1.07 8.95
C SER A 385 -11.29 -2.46 9.58
N ILE A 386 -11.44 -2.55 10.91
CA ILE A 386 -11.61 -3.83 11.60
C ILE A 386 -12.89 -3.79 12.42
N SER A 387 -13.78 -4.75 12.17
CA SER A 387 -15.06 -4.90 12.88
C SER A 387 -14.87 -5.24 14.37
N THR A 388 -15.94 -5.13 15.15
CA THR A 388 -15.96 -5.63 16.54
C THR A 388 -15.78 -7.14 16.66
N SER A 389 -16.01 -7.90 15.59
CA SER A 389 -15.72 -9.34 15.49
C SER A 389 -14.30 -9.65 14.99
N GLY A 390 -13.47 -8.64 14.71
CA GLY A 390 -12.09 -8.82 14.25
C GLY A 390 -11.93 -9.06 12.74
N VAL A 391 -13.02 -8.97 11.97
CA VAL A 391 -12.98 -9.08 10.50
C VAL A 391 -12.35 -7.81 9.92
N VAL A 392 -11.37 -7.98 9.04
CA VAL A 392 -10.74 -6.88 8.28
C VAL A 392 -11.57 -6.61 7.04
N ASP A 393 -11.93 -5.34 6.80
CA ASP A 393 -12.25 -4.85 5.46
C ASP A 393 -11.04 -4.02 5.00
N GLU A 394 -10.37 -4.46 3.94
CA GLU A 394 -9.12 -3.86 3.45
C GLU A 394 -9.26 -2.40 3.01
N TYR A 395 -10.46 -2.00 2.59
CA TYR A 395 -10.74 -0.66 2.04
C TYR A 395 -11.72 0.16 2.89
N GLY A 396 -12.22 -0.40 3.99
CA GLY A 396 -13.27 0.17 4.85
C GLY A 396 -12.93 1.45 5.63
N ASP A 397 -11.76 2.08 5.41
CA ASP A 397 -11.50 3.44 5.92
C ASP A 397 -11.78 4.50 4.85
N ASP A 398 -13.06 4.86 4.71
CA ASP A 398 -13.52 5.98 3.88
C ASP A 398 -12.97 7.37 4.32
N SER A 399 -12.09 7.46 5.32
CA SER A 399 -11.37 8.67 5.69
C SER A 399 -9.96 8.77 5.08
N CYS A 400 -9.54 7.85 4.23
CA CYS A 400 -8.18 7.82 3.67
C CYS A 400 -8.13 7.70 2.15
N MET A 401 -7.17 8.39 1.50
CA MET A 401 -6.79 8.16 0.10
C MET A 401 -6.45 6.70 -0.19
N MET A 402 -5.71 6.05 0.73
CA MET A 402 -5.35 4.63 0.67
C MET A 402 -6.48 3.67 1.08
N GLY A 403 -7.70 4.17 1.29
CA GLY A 403 -8.90 3.36 1.45
C GLY A 403 -9.52 3.06 0.09
N TYR A 404 -10.82 2.76 0.06
CA TYR A 404 -11.57 2.49 -1.17
C TYR A 404 -11.36 3.56 -2.26
N CYS A 405 -11.09 3.14 -3.50
CA CYS A 405 -11.18 4.03 -4.66
C CYS A 405 -12.67 4.34 -4.95
N CYS A 406 -13.10 5.56 -5.26
CA CYS A 406 -12.31 6.62 -5.89
C CYS A 406 -12.71 8.04 -5.44
N GLU A 407 -13.23 8.19 -4.22
CA GLU A 407 -13.54 9.50 -3.64
C GLU A 407 -12.27 10.28 -3.29
N PHE A 408 -12.33 11.61 -3.37
CA PHE A 408 -11.23 12.49 -2.97
C PHE A 408 -11.28 12.73 -1.45
N ARG A 409 -10.14 12.55 -0.77
CA ARG A 409 -10.03 12.57 0.71
C ARG A 409 -8.58 12.53 1.16
N CYS A 410 -8.18 13.35 2.13
CA CYS A 410 -6.82 13.32 2.65
C CYS A 410 -6.47 11.99 3.33
N LEU A 411 -5.18 11.72 3.50
CA LEU A 411 -4.66 10.61 4.32
C LEU A 411 -5.29 10.58 5.73
N ASN A 412 -5.54 9.38 6.24
CA ASN A 412 -5.84 9.19 7.66
C ASN A 412 -4.66 9.58 8.56
N THR A 413 -4.92 9.75 9.85
CA THR A 413 -3.93 10.24 10.82
C THR A 413 -2.63 9.40 10.90
N PRO A 414 -2.66 8.05 10.90
CA PRO A 414 -1.42 7.27 10.84
C PRO A 414 -0.62 7.49 9.54
N HIS A 415 -1.25 7.50 8.36
CA HIS A 415 -0.53 7.77 7.10
C HIS A 415 -0.04 9.22 6.99
N ALA A 416 -0.83 10.21 7.41
CA ALA A 416 -0.41 11.61 7.45
C ALA A 416 0.80 11.82 8.39
N TRP A 417 0.88 11.05 9.49
CA TRP A 417 2.04 11.04 10.37
C TRP A 417 3.24 10.30 9.77
N GLN A 418 3.02 9.15 9.11
CA GLN A 418 4.06 8.43 8.35
C GLN A 418 4.77 9.37 7.37
N MET A 419 3.98 10.12 6.59
CA MET A 419 4.47 11.04 5.57
C MET A 419 5.22 12.27 6.12
N GLY A 420 5.16 12.55 7.42
CA GLY A 420 5.66 13.80 8.03
C GLY A 420 4.77 15.01 7.76
N TRP A 421 3.53 14.79 7.30
CA TRP A 421 2.57 15.86 7.02
C TRP A 421 1.97 16.43 8.30
N VAL A 422 1.79 15.61 9.35
CA VAL A 422 1.29 16.06 10.67
C VAL A 422 2.18 15.64 11.84
N ASN A 423 2.16 16.45 12.90
CA ASN A 423 2.79 16.14 14.19
C ASN A 423 1.72 15.60 15.16
N LEU A 424 2.05 14.61 15.99
CA LEU A 424 1.12 14.02 16.98
C LEU A 424 1.68 14.16 18.39
N ARG A 425 0.82 14.18 19.42
CA ARG A 425 1.25 13.92 20.81
C ARG A 425 1.37 12.42 21.04
N GLN A 426 2.51 11.94 21.52
CA GLN A 426 2.71 10.54 21.83
C GLN A 426 2.52 10.26 23.32
N PHE A 427 1.86 9.13 23.61
CA PHE A 427 1.78 8.53 24.93
C PHE A 427 2.45 7.16 24.96
N ASP A 428 3.10 6.83 26.07
CA ASP A 428 3.67 5.53 26.38
C ASP A 428 3.39 5.13 27.84
N GLY A 429 3.96 4.03 28.32
CA GLY A 429 3.74 3.53 29.68
C GLY A 429 4.25 4.43 30.81
N ASN A 430 5.13 5.39 30.52
CA ASN A 430 5.65 6.38 31.47
C ASN A 430 4.78 7.64 31.47
N SER A 431 4.40 8.12 30.28
CA SER A 431 3.57 9.32 30.15
C SER A 431 2.08 9.05 30.45
N LEU A 432 1.62 7.81 30.31
CA LEU A 432 0.27 7.36 30.67
C LEU A 432 0.31 6.14 31.60
N PRO A 433 0.51 6.33 32.92
CA PRO A 433 0.39 5.26 33.92
C PRO A 433 -1.04 4.69 34.05
N PRO A 434 -1.25 3.56 34.74
CA PRO A 434 -2.59 3.07 35.06
C PRO A 434 -3.35 4.06 35.97
N GLY A 435 -4.67 4.16 35.81
CA GLY A 435 -5.52 5.13 36.51
C GLY A 435 -5.42 6.57 36.01
N THR A 436 -4.59 6.84 35.01
CA THR A 436 -4.30 8.19 34.54
C THR A 436 -5.22 8.56 33.37
N THR A 437 -5.91 9.70 33.49
CA THR A 437 -6.60 10.36 32.37
C THR A 437 -5.81 11.59 31.91
N TYR A 438 -5.54 11.66 30.61
CA TYR A 438 -5.13 12.88 29.92
C TYR A 438 -6.31 13.47 29.15
N THR A 439 -6.47 14.80 29.17
CA THR A 439 -7.53 15.54 28.47
C THR A 439 -6.91 16.62 27.60
N THR A 440 -7.37 16.75 26.35
CA THR A 440 -6.86 17.75 25.41
C THR A 440 -7.88 18.08 24.33
N THR A 441 -7.72 19.22 23.66
CA THR A 441 -8.25 19.39 22.31
C THR A 441 -7.32 18.72 21.28
N ILE A 442 -7.89 18.24 20.17
CA ILE A 442 -7.19 17.97 18.91
C ILE A 442 -7.85 18.75 17.79
N ALA A 443 -7.06 19.29 16.86
CA ALA A 443 -7.56 20.09 15.74
C ALA A 443 -8.01 19.20 14.56
N ALA A 444 -8.89 19.73 13.71
CA ALA A 444 -9.29 19.05 12.49
C ALA A 444 -8.10 18.96 11.51
N GLN A 445 -7.75 17.75 11.11
CA GLN A 445 -6.52 17.45 10.37
C GLN A 445 -6.39 18.20 9.03
N ALA A 446 -7.52 18.51 8.37
CA ALA A 446 -7.55 19.27 7.13
C ALA A 446 -7.24 20.78 7.33
N LEU A 447 -7.36 21.31 8.55
CA LEU A 447 -7.20 22.74 8.85
C LEU A 447 -5.80 23.12 9.36
N THR A 448 -5.08 22.20 10.02
CA THR A 448 -3.72 22.45 10.54
C THR A 448 -2.86 21.19 10.61
N SER A 449 -1.56 21.33 10.36
CA SER A 449 -0.55 20.29 10.55
C SER A 449 0.31 20.46 11.81
N THR A 450 0.22 21.61 12.47
CA THR A 450 1.12 22.02 13.57
C THR A 450 0.42 22.08 14.92
N VAL A 451 -0.84 22.55 14.97
CA VAL A 451 -1.61 22.72 16.21
C VAL A 451 -2.32 21.40 16.56
N GLN A 452 -1.54 20.45 17.08
CA GLN A 452 -1.98 19.15 17.63
C GLN A 452 -3.16 18.48 16.88
N PRO A 453 -2.99 18.12 15.58
CA PRO A 453 -4.03 17.45 14.78
C PRO A 453 -4.37 16.02 15.22
N GLY A 454 -3.63 15.43 16.18
CA GLY A 454 -3.94 14.10 16.69
C GLY A 454 -3.01 13.58 17.79
N ILE A 455 -3.26 12.33 18.19
CA ILE A 455 -2.57 11.60 19.26
C ILE A 455 -2.07 10.25 18.71
N ARG A 456 -0.91 9.80 19.22
CA ARG A 456 -0.35 8.45 19.06
C ARG A 456 -0.22 7.82 20.46
N ILE A 457 -0.57 6.55 20.62
CA ILE A 457 -0.39 5.80 21.87
C ILE A 457 0.42 4.55 21.52
N VAL A 458 1.62 4.43 22.08
CA VAL A 458 2.48 3.25 21.96
C VAL A 458 2.34 2.46 23.26
N PRO A 459 1.57 1.35 23.29
CA PRO A 459 1.30 0.63 24.52
C PRO A 459 2.51 -0.21 24.95
N THR A 460 3.56 0.44 25.48
CA THR A 460 4.81 -0.24 25.90
C THR A 460 4.60 -1.26 27.02
N TRP A 461 3.48 -1.19 27.73
CA TRP A 461 3.03 -2.17 28.72
C TRP A 461 2.28 -3.38 28.12
N ALA A 462 1.98 -3.36 26.82
CA ALA A 462 1.37 -4.43 26.05
C ALA A 462 2.01 -4.48 24.64
N PRO A 463 3.33 -4.76 24.53
CA PRO A 463 4.12 -4.52 23.31
C PRO A 463 3.80 -5.45 22.14
N SER A 464 2.90 -6.42 22.31
CA SER A 464 2.33 -7.24 21.23
C SER A 464 1.18 -6.56 20.47
N LEU A 465 0.77 -5.37 20.91
CA LEU A 465 -0.34 -4.61 20.33
C LEU A 465 0.16 -3.44 19.47
N ASP A 466 -0.53 -3.22 18.35
CA ASP A 466 -0.25 -2.13 17.43
C ASP A 466 -0.48 -0.75 18.08
N PRO A 467 0.38 0.25 17.81
CA PRO A 467 0.14 1.63 18.20
C PRO A 467 -1.24 2.14 17.77
N ILE A 468 -1.89 2.86 18.68
CA ILE A 468 -3.20 3.48 18.48
C ILE A 468 -3.00 4.92 17.98
N TYR A 469 -3.78 5.34 17.00
CA TYR A 469 -3.77 6.71 16.48
C TYR A 469 -5.17 7.32 16.64
N VAL A 470 -5.23 8.61 16.96
CA VAL A 470 -6.49 9.35 17.16
C VAL A 470 -6.42 10.67 16.42
N GLY A 471 -7.42 10.97 15.59
CA GLY A 471 -7.50 12.21 14.84
C GLY A 471 -8.93 12.75 14.76
N PHE A 472 -9.07 14.04 14.41
CA PHE A 472 -10.37 14.68 14.18
C PHE A 472 -10.51 15.07 12.70
N ARG A 473 -11.63 14.70 12.07
CA ARG A 473 -11.89 14.94 10.64
C ARG A 473 -13.22 15.66 10.45
N VAL A 474 -13.27 16.59 9.50
CA VAL A 474 -14.44 17.40 9.14
C VAL A 474 -14.48 17.57 7.62
N ARG A 475 -15.68 17.66 7.05
CA ARG A 475 -15.84 17.93 5.61
C ARG A 475 -15.42 19.37 5.27
N THR A 476 -14.20 19.52 4.80
CA THR A 476 -13.61 20.76 4.29
C THR A 476 -12.40 20.43 3.42
N ARG A 477 -12.01 21.30 2.48
CA ARG A 477 -10.87 21.03 1.58
C ARG A 477 -11.06 19.67 0.87
N ALA A 478 -10.01 18.92 0.60
CA ALA A 478 -10.09 17.57 0.04
C ALA A 478 -10.98 16.59 0.83
N ASP A 479 -11.27 16.82 2.12
CA ASP A 479 -12.21 15.99 2.89
C ASP A 479 -13.70 16.36 2.63
N ASN A 480 -14.01 17.32 1.75
CA ASN A 480 -15.35 17.86 1.55
C ASN A 480 -16.42 16.82 1.14
N VAL A 481 -16.04 15.71 0.49
CA VAL A 481 -16.96 14.61 0.12
C VAL A 481 -17.03 13.48 1.16
N MET A 482 -16.13 13.45 2.15
CA MET A 482 -16.03 12.39 3.16
C MET A 482 -17.37 12.06 3.85
N PRO A 483 -17.73 10.78 4.06
CA PRO A 483 -19.02 10.38 4.62
C PRO A 483 -19.38 11.02 5.99
N LEU A 484 -20.68 11.24 6.23
CA LEU A 484 -21.20 11.79 7.51
C LEU A 484 -21.05 10.81 8.70
N SER A 485 -20.79 9.53 8.42
CA SER A 485 -20.33 8.52 9.38
C SER A 485 -18.89 8.75 9.89
N MET A 486 -18.15 9.66 9.26
CA MET A 486 -16.75 10.00 9.58
C MET A 486 -16.51 11.50 9.77
N SER A 487 -17.33 12.38 9.17
CA SER A 487 -17.28 13.83 9.37
C SER A 487 -17.70 14.27 10.78
N ASN A 488 -17.04 15.31 11.30
CA ASN A 488 -17.23 15.87 12.63
C ASN A 488 -17.22 14.78 13.71
N ARG A 489 -16.22 13.89 13.63
CA ARG A 489 -16.01 12.75 14.54
C ARG A 489 -14.53 12.60 14.86
N VAL A 490 -14.26 12.02 16.03
CA VAL A 490 -12.92 11.57 16.40
C VAL A 490 -12.76 10.13 15.89
N LEU A 491 -11.79 9.90 15.02
CA LEU A 491 -11.52 8.58 14.42
C LEU A 491 -10.38 7.95 15.20
N VAL A 492 -10.53 6.65 15.51
CA VAL A 492 -9.51 5.87 16.22
C VAL A 492 -9.04 4.74 15.31
N TYR A 493 -7.73 4.67 15.11
CA TYR A 493 -7.08 3.69 14.25
C TYR A 493 -6.05 2.86 15.05
N THR A 494 -5.67 1.70 14.55
CA THR A 494 -4.43 0.99 14.96
C THR A 494 -3.55 0.74 13.75
N SER A 495 -2.23 0.89 13.89
CA SER A 495 -1.28 0.54 12.83
C SER A 495 0.14 0.32 13.37
N LYS A 496 0.88 -0.59 12.73
CA LYS A 496 2.28 -0.90 13.04
C LYS A 496 3.31 0.10 12.51
N ILE A 497 2.89 1.15 11.82
CA ILE A 497 3.81 2.21 11.33
C ILE A 497 4.64 2.73 12.52
N ALA A 498 5.97 2.54 12.47
CA ALA A 498 6.92 3.03 13.46
C ALA A 498 7.76 4.18 12.91
N ASN A 499 8.09 4.14 11.62
CA ASN A 499 8.76 5.22 10.88
C ASN A 499 8.15 5.42 9.48
N ARG A 500 8.59 6.47 8.79
CA ARG A 500 8.13 6.86 7.45
C ARG A 500 8.21 5.80 6.34
N TYR A 501 9.11 4.81 6.48
CA TYR A 501 9.36 3.76 5.50
C TYR A 501 8.70 2.41 5.84
N ASP A 502 7.68 2.40 6.70
CA ASP A 502 6.96 1.20 7.11
C ASP A 502 5.63 1.06 6.35
N SER A 503 5.65 0.30 5.25
CA SER A 503 4.45 -0.08 4.50
C SER A 503 3.60 -1.09 5.28
N GLN A 504 2.91 -0.59 6.29
CA GLN A 504 1.98 -1.32 7.14
C GLN A 504 0.56 -0.85 6.84
N PHE A 505 -0.41 -1.74 7.03
CA PHE A 505 -1.82 -1.37 6.90
C PHE A 505 -2.24 -0.46 8.06
N THR A 506 -3.24 0.36 7.81
CA THR A 506 -3.90 1.18 8.82
C THR A 506 -5.33 0.67 9.00
N HIS A 507 -5.78 0.54 10.25
CA HIS A 507 -7.06 -0.07 10.57
C HIS A 507 -7.93 0.87 11.40
N LEU A 508 -8.95 1.46 10.79
CA LEU A 508 -10.01 2.18 11.47
C LEU A 508 -10.76 1.23 12.42
N ARG A 509 -10.84 1.59 13.70
CA ARG A 509 -11.52 0.81 14.75
C ARG A 509 -12.89 1.36 15.09
N THR A 510 -13.07 2.68 15.05
CA THR A 510 -14.36 3.34 15.32
C THR A 510 -14.34 4.83 14.96
N THR A 511 -15.52 5.46 14.97
CA THR A 511 -15.68 6.92 14.87
C THR A 511 -16.61 7.42 15.99
N LEU A 512 -16.18 8.44 16.73
CA LEU A 512 -16.86 8.92 17.95
C LEU A 512 -17.60 10.24 17.72
N LEU A 513 -18.91 10.21 17.96
CA LEU A 513 -19.75 11.40 18.22
C LEU A 513 -19.41 12.00 19.59
N PRO A 514 -19.90 13.22 19.90
CA PRO A 514 -19.80 13.77 21.25
C PRO A 514 -20.33 12.80 22.30
N ASP A 515 -19.66 12.79 23.46
CA ASP A 515 -19.91 11.94 24.63
C ASP A 515 -19.88 10.41 24.37
N GLN A 516 -19.41 9.97 23.20
CA GLN A 516 -19.10 8.57 22.93
C GLN A 516 -17.66 8.20 23.36
N SER A 517 -17.47 6.91 23.63
CA SER A 517 -16.17 6.36 24.03
C SER A 517 -15.87 5.03 23.34
N TRP A 518 -14.59 4.71 23.23
CA TRP A 518 -14.06 3.45 22.74
C TRP A 518 -13.14 2.84 23.80
N THR A 519 -13.46 1.62 24.22
CA THR A 519 -12.63 0.84 25.14
C THR A 519 -11.89 -0.23 24.36
N TYR A 520 -10.57 -0.33 24.56
CA TYR A 520 -9.74 -1.41 24.03
C TYR A 520 -9.16 -2.22 25.19
N PRO A 521 -9.85 -3.31 25.62
CA PRO A 521 -9.48 -4.04 26.83
C PRO A 521 -8.06 -4.61 26.81
N ALA A 522 -7.57 -5.03 25.63
CA ALA A 522 -6.23 -5.59 25.46
C ALA A 522 -5.12 -4.61 25.87
N ALA A 523 -5.27 -3.33 25.53
CA ALA A 523 -4.34 -2.27 25.95
C ALA A 523 -4.74 -1.62 27.29
N ASN A 524 -5.90 -1.98 27.87
CA ASN A 524 -6.54 -1.25 28.97
C ASN A 524 -6.74 0.26 28.68
N ILE A 525 -6.99 0.64 27.43
CA ILE A 525 -7.22 2.05 27.03
C ILE A 525 -8.71 2.33 26.90
N VAL A 526 -9.13 3.53 27.33
CA VAL A 526 -10.42 4.15 26.97
C VAL A 526 -10.15 5.51 26.35
N ILE A 527 -10.66 5.73 25.14
CA ILE A 527 -10.66 7.02 24.45
C ILE A 527 -12.07 7.57 24.46
N ARG A 528 -12.27 8.82 24.90
CA ARG A 528 -13.56 9.53 24.84
C ARG A 528 -13.45 10.73 23.92
N ARG A 529 -14.54 11.05 23.23
CA ARG A 529 -14.78 12.41 22.76
C ARG A 529 -15.75 13.09 23.72
N GLN A 530 -15.42 14.28 24.19
CA GLN A 530 -16.32 15.11 24.99
C GLN A 530 -17.15 16.02 24.09
N THR A 531 -18.32 16.45 24.57
CA THR A 531 -19.06 17.56 23.96
C THR A 531 -18.24 18.85 23.95
N SER A 532 -18.02 19.41 22.76
CA SER A 532 -17.34 20.69 22.52
C SER A 532 -18.04 21.48 21.41
N SER A 533 -18.18 22.79 21.59
CA SER A 533 -18.84 23.72 20.64
C SER A 533 -17.99 24.08 19.42
N LEU A 534 -16.69 23.83 19.47
CA LEU A 534 -15.71 24.28 18.48
C LEU A 534 -15.75 23.40 17.21
N GLY A 535 -16.33 23.90 16.11
CA GLY A 535 -16.43 23.13 14.85
C GLY A 535 -15.09 22.69 14.23
N ALA A 536 -13.97 23.33 14.60
CA ALA A 536 -12.61 23.03 14.12
C ALA A 536 -11.79 22.12 15.07
N TYR A 537 -12.31 21.77 16.25
CA TYR A 537 -11.56 21.04 17.28
C TYR A 537 -12.46 20.01 18.00
N ALA A 538 -11.89 18.89 18.44
CA ALA A 538 -12.57 17.96 19.34
C ALA A 538 -11.86 17.91 20.70
N ALA A 539 -12.62 18.07 21.78
CA ALA A 539 -12.17 17.71 23.12
C ALA A 539 -12.15 16.18 23.26
N VAL A 540 -11.01 15.64 23.69
CA VAL A 540 -10.71 14.20 23.75
C VAL A 540 -10.07 13.87 25.09
N THR A 541 -10.49 12.77 25.70
CA THR A 541 -9.76 12.18 26.84
C THR A 541 -9.15 10.83 26.44
N VAL A 542 -7.94 10.56 26.91
CA VAL A 542 -7.26 9.27 26.81
C VAL A 542 -6.97 8.80 28.23
N CYS A 543 -7.56 7.68 28.64
CA CYS A 543 -7.38 7.10 29.96
C CYS A 543 -6.85 5.67 29.85
N ARG A 544 -5.89 5.31 30.70
CA ARG A 544 -5.40 3.93 30.85
C ARG A 544 -5.92 3.36 32.15
N ARG A 545 -6.74 2.31 32.07
CA ARG A 545 -7.35 1.66 33.24
C ARG A 545 -6.27 1.01 34.11
N GLY A 546 -6.45 1.11 35.43
CA GLY A 546 -5.77 0.24 36.38
C GLY A 546 -6.55 -1.03 36.71
N ALA A 547 -7.89 -1.01 36.66
CA ALA A 547 -8.74 -2.19 36.83
C ALA A 547 -10.09 -2.06 36.08
N ILE A 548 -11.02 -2.97 36.35
CA ILE A 548 -12.40 -2.95 35.80
C ILE A 548 -13.36 -2.16 36.72
N GLY A 549 -12.99 -1.91 37.97
CA GLY A 549 -13.78 -1.14 38.95
C GLY A 549 -12.89 -0.47 39.98
N GLU A 550 -13.51 0.34 40.84
CA GLU A 550 -12.82 1.21 41.78
C GLU A 550 -12.28 0.52 43.04
N THR A 551 -11.30 1.18 43.66
CA THR A 551 -10.61 0.74 44.88
C THR A 551 -10.72 1.79 45.97
N ALA A 552 -10.60 1.41 47.24
CA ALA A 552 -10.57 2.37 48.34
C ALA A 552 -9.50 3.47 48.16
N SER A 553 -8.34 3.12 47.59
CA SER A 553 -7.25 4.06 47.32
C SER A 553 -7.61 5.06 46.21
N SER A 554 -8.12 4.58 45.07
CA SER A 554 -8.50 5.47 43.96
C SER A 554 -9.65 6.39 44.34
N CYS A 555 -10.64 5.90 45.07
CA CYS A 555 -11.75 6.71 45.58
C CYS A 555 -11.29 7.80 46.55
N ALA A 556 -10.45 7.45 47.53
CA ALA A 556 -9.92 8.42 48.50
C ALA A 556 -9.02 9.50 47.85
N ASN A 557 -8.36 9.16 46.74
CA ASN A 557 -7.52 10.09 45.97
C ASN A 557 -8.24 10.73 44.76
N ASN A 558 -9.54 10.49 44.58
CA ASN A 558 -10.35 11.03 43.47
C ASN A 558 -9.87 10.62 42.06
N ILE A 559 -9.35 9.40 41.89
CA ILE A 559 -8.81 8.85 40.64
C ILE A 559 -9.89 8.03 39.91
N ASP A 560 -10.02 8.22 38.59
CA ASP A 560 -10.84 7.38 37.68
C ASP A 560 -10.04 6.11 37.30
N TRP A 561 -10.00 5.11 38.19
CA TRP A 561 -9.16 3.91 38.05
C TRP A 561 -9.69 2.93 37.00
N ASN A 562 -11.01 2.90 36.82
CA ASN A 562 -11.70 2.09 35.82
C ASN A 562 -11.90 2.77 34.46
N CYS A 563 -11.56 4.05 34.34
CA CYS A 563 -11.78 4.92 33.18
C CYS A 563 -13.26 5.00 32.74
N ASN A 564 -14.22 5.26 33.64
CA ASN A 564 -15.63 5.52 33.26
C ASN A 564 -15.93 7.01 32.98
N GLY A 565 -15.07 7.94 33.39
CA GLY A 565 -15.26 9.39 33.29
C GLY A 565 -15.81 10.06 34.56
N LEU A 566 -15.87 9.33 35.67
CA LEU A 566 -16.25 9.76 37.02
C LEU A 566 -15.11 9.39 37.99
N ALA A 567 -15.08 10.03 39.16
CA ALA A 567 -14.10 9.69 40.20
C ALA A 567 -14.58 10.13 41.59
N GLY A 568 -14.02 9.53 42.64
CA GLY A 568 -14.29 9.93 44.02
C GLY A 568 -15.79 9.92 44.35
N ALA A 569 -16.29 10.99 44.97
CA ALA A 569 -17.71 11.08 45.34
C ALA A 569 -18.69 11.13 44.14
N ASP A 570 -18.20 11.43 42.93
CA ASP A 570 -19.01 11.46 41.71
C ASP A 570 -19.10 10.09 41.01
N ASP A 571 -18.32 9.07 41.43
CA ASP A 571 -18.44 7.68 40.94
C ASP A 571 -19.30 6.81 41.88
N PRO A 572 -20.41 6.21 41.42
CA PRO A 572 -21.20 5.25 42.19
C PRO A 572 -20.42 4.05 42.75
N LEU A 573 -19.33 3.61 42.08
CA LEU A 573 -18.45 2.54 42.54
C LEU A 573 -17.57 2.96 43.74
N CYS A 574 -17.48 4.26 44.02
CA CYS A 574 -16.74 4.79 45.17
C CYS A 574 -17.60 5.00 46.43
N ILE A 575 -18.93 5.03 46.31
CA ILE A 575 -19.87 5.14 47.44
C ILE A 575 -19.64 4.08 48.54
N PRO A 576 -19.20 2.83 48.28
CA PRO A 576 -18.87 1.87 49.34
C PRO A 576 -17.60 2.21 50.14
N TYR A 577 -16.67 2.99 49.57
CA TYR A 577 -15.35 3.25 50.16
C TYR A 577 -15.20 4.64 50.81
N LEU A 578 -16.19 5.52 50.64
CA LEU A 578 -16.20 6.91 51.12
C LEU A 578 -17.16 7.10 52.32
N LYS A 579 -17.25 6.10 53.20
CA LYS A 579 -18.16 6.03 54.36
C LYS A 579 -17.39 5.91 55.68
#